data_AF-A0A8C2ZE99-F1
#
_entry.id   AF-A0A8C2ZE99-F1
#
_cell.length_a   1.000
_cell.length_b   1.000
_cell.length_c   1.000
_cell.angle_alpha   90.00
_cell.angle_beta   90.00
_cell.angle_gamma   90.00
#
_symmetry.space_group_name_H-M   'P 1'
#
loop_
_entity.id
_entity.type
_entity.pdbx_description
1 polymer ?
#
loop_
_entity_poly.entity_id
_entity_poly.type
_entity_poly.pdbx_seq_one_letter_code
_entity_poly.pdbx_strand_id
1 'polypeptide(L)'
;MEQCFRIALWGFFLIGHLQARPVCSEQGDMGFCYLQRDVKCENVMFTYPGDVHENCLDEVLRRFKAGLEHAATRCLDVEERIYDTLDALNNDFPSNTNSTACTLETKESEFKDFVENLESFVQLLNAKSAN
;
A
#
# COMPACT_ATOMS: atom_id res chain seq x y z
N MET A 1 -44.77 17.79 20.49
CA MET A 1 -44.16 17.54 19.16
C MET A 1 -42.67 17.91 19.08
N GLU A 2 -42.14 18.81 19.93
CA GLU A 2 -40.70 19.19 19.88
C GLU A 2 -39.72 18.12 20.37
N GLN A 3 -40.10 17.27 21.32
CA GLN A 3 -39.18 16.26 21.89
C GLN A 3 -38.81 15.15 20.90
N CYS A 4 -39.75 14.71 20.06
CA CYS A 4 -39.50 13.71 19.04
C CYS A 4 -38.53 14.21 17.95
N PHE A 5 -38.58 15.51 17.64
CA PHE A 5 -37.69 16.16 16.66
C PHE A 5 -36.25 16.21 17.13
N ARG A 6 -36.02 16.49 18.43
CA ARG A 6 -34.68 16.46 19.02
C ARG A 6 -34.07 15.05 18.95
N ILE A 7 -34.83 14.02 19.33
CA ILE A 7 -34.32 12.63 19.32
C ILE A 7 -33.96 12.20 17.89
N ALA A 8 -34.76 12.56 16.89
CA ALA A 8 -34.46 12.28 15.49
C ALA A 8 -33.17 12.97 15.02
N LEU A 9 -32.96 14.25 15.37
CA LEU A 9 -31.73 14.98 15.04
C LEU A 9 -30.46 14.36 15.65
N TRP A 10 -30.54 13.89 16.91
CA TRP A 10 -29.43 13.17 17.54
C TRP A 10 -29.18 11.80 16.88
N GLY A 11 -30.24 11.10 16.47
CA GLY A 11 -30.14 9.86 15.70
C GLY A 11 -29.45 10.05 14.34
N PHE A 12 -29.81 11.09 13.59
CA PHE A 12 -29.17 11.39 12.31
C PHE A 12 -27.71 11.85 12.45
N PHE A 13 -27.35 12.58 13.52
CA PHE A 13 -25.95 12.93 13.79
C PHE A 13 -25.09 11.71 14.14
N LEU A 14 -25.63 10.76 14.91
CA LEU A 14 -24.91 9.53 15.26
C LEU A 14 -24.78 8.57 14.05
N ILE A 15 -25.83 8.45 13.22
CA ILE A 15 -25.79 7.63 12.01
C ILE A 15 -24.88 8.25 10.94
N GLY A 16 -24.88 9.58 10.80
CA GLY A 16 -24.00 10.30 9.88
C GLY A 16 -22.51 10.15 10.23
N HIS A 17 -22.16 10.16 11.53
CA HIS A 17 -20.80 9.88 11.97
C HIS A 17 -20.38 8.42 11.76
N LEU A 18 -21.30 7.47 11.87
CA LEU A 18 -21.02 6.04 11.64
C LEU A 18 -20.96 5.63 10.16
N GLN A 19 -21.45 6.49 9.24
CA GLN A 19 -21.38 6.26 7.79
C GLN A 19 -20.22 6.98 7.11
N ALA A 20 -19.43 7.77 7.82
CA ALA A 20 -18.13 8.21 7.34
C ALA A 20 -17.19 6.98 7.34
N ARG A 21 -17.29 6.17 6.28
CA ARG A 21 -16.26 5.16 5.99
C ARG A 21 -14.93 5.92 5.92
N PRO A 22 -13.91 5.49 6.68
CA PRO A 22 -12.58 6.07 6.49
C PRO A 22 -12.22 5.87 5.01
N VAL A 23 -11.67 6.92 4.40
CA VAL A 23 -11.23 6.92 2.98
C VAL A 23 -10.26 5.75 2.71
N CYS A 24 -9.60 5.26 3.76
CA CYS A 24 -8.85 4.01 3.82
C CYS A 24 -9.63 2.99 4.66
N SER A 25 -10.42 2.10 4.04
CA SER A 25 -11.07 1.01 4.77
C SER A 25 -10.07 -0.13 5.01
N GLU A 26 -9.63 -0.28 6.26
CA GLU A 26 -8.57 -1.16 6.79
C GLU A 26 -8.69 -2.67 6.50
N GLN A 27 -9.71 -3.14 5.77
CA GLN A 27 -9.89 -4.58 5.57
C GLN A 27 -8.99 -5.09 4.44
N GLY A 28 -7.75 -5.45 4.80
CA GLY A 28 -6.80 -6.14 3.92
C GLY A 28 -5.86 -5.24 3.11
N ASP A 29 -5.89 -3.92 3.35
CA ASP A 29 -4.90 -3.00 2.81
C ASP A 29 -3.64 -3.04 3.69
N MET A 30 -2.47 -3.35 3.11
CA MET A 30 -1.17 -3.42 3.81
C MET A 30 -0.63 -2.04 4.22
N GLY A 31 -1.50 -1.03 4.31
CA GLY A 31 -1.15 0.36 4.59
C GLY A 31 -0.93 1.22 3.34
N PHE A 32 -1.25 0.72 2.14
CA PHE A 32 -1.02 1.44 0.88
C PHE A 32 -1.79 2.77 0.82
N CYS A 33 -3.03 2.81 1.32
CA CYS A 33 -3.79 4.05 1.36
C CYS A 33 -3.15 5.12 2.26
N TYR A 34 -2.53 4.72 3.38
CA TYR A 34 -1.77 5.64 4.24
C TYR A 34 -0.49 6.10 3.54
N LEU A 35 0.22 5.20 2.85
CA LEU A 35 1.40 5.58 2.06
C LEU A 35 1.04 6.60 0.98
N GLN A 36 -0.02 6.39 0.19
CA GLN A 36 -0.40 7.32 -0.88
C GLN A 36 -0.84 8.70 -0.36
N ARG A 37 -1.40 8.76 0.85
CA ARG A 37 -1.96 10.00 1.42
C ARG A 37 -0.95 10.80 2.23
N ASP A 38 -0.21 10.12 3.08
CA ASP A 38 0.56 10.75 4.15
C ASP A 38 2.04 10.90 3.77
N VAL A 39 2.57 10.01 2.91
CA VAL A 39 3.96 10.07 2.47
C VAL A 39 4.11 11.06 1.32
N LYS A 40 4.95 12.08 1.56
CA LYS A 40 5.39 13.02 0.52
C LYS A 40 6.89 12.90 0.33
N CYS A 41 7.27 12.43 -0.85
CA CYS A 41 8.65 12.34 -1.27
C CYS A 41 8.90 13.43 -2.33
N GLU A 42 9.44 14.58 -1.93
CA GLU A 42 9.73 15.65 -2.87
C GLU A 42 11.04 15.35 -3.63
N ASN A 43 10.98 15.39 -4.97
CA ASN A 43 12.13 15.21 -5.88
C ASN A 43 12.84 13.85 -5.78
N VAL A 44 12.12 12.78 -5.40
CA VAL A 44 12.65 11.41 -5.38
C VAL A 44 11.93 10.58 -6.44
N MET A 45 12.72 9.99 -7.34
CA MET A 45 12.21 9.04 -8.33
C MET A 45 12.41 7.63 -7.81
N PHE A 46 11.39 6.79 -8.00
CA PHE A 46 11.38 5.40 -7.58
C PHE A 46 11.40 4.50 -8.80
N THR A 47 12.27 3.49 -8.74
CA THR A 47 12.34 2.47 -9.78
C THR A 47 11.41 1.31 -9.42
N TYR A 48 10.51 0.97 -10.33
CA TYR A 48 9.63 -0.19 -10.20
C TYR A 48 9.73 -1.08 -11.46
N PRO A 49 9.48 -2.38 -11.32
CA PRO A 49 9.46 -3.29 -12.47
C PRO A 49 8.23 -3.04 -13.35
N GLY A 50 8.44 -3.04 -14.67
CA GLY A 50 7.40 -2.91 -15.68
C GLY A 50 6.71 -4.24 -15.95
N ASP A 51 7.07 -4.91 -17.05
CA ASP A 51 6.41 -6.15 -17.48
C ASP A 51 6.84 -7.34 -16.60
N VAL A 52 6.01 -7.64 -15.60
CA VAL A 52 6.25 -8.72 -14.64
C VAL A 52 5.93 -10.08 -15.26
N HIS A 53 6.97 -10.90 -15.45
CA HIS A 53 6.80 -12.31 -15.80
C HIS A 53 6.53 -13.16 -14.54
N GLU A 54 5.74 -14.23 -14.69
CA GLU A 54 5.31 -15.07 -13.57
C GLU A 54 6.45 -15.74 -12.79
N ASN A 55 7.58 -15.97 -13.43
CA ASN A 55 8.75 -16.59 -12.81
C ASN A 55 9.63 -15.58 -12.04
N CYS A 56 9.22 -14.31 -11.99
CA CYS A 56 10.02 -13.21 -11.46
C CYS A 56 9.37 -12.50 -10.27
N LEU A 57 8.27 -13.05 -9.74
CA LEU A 57 7.48 -12.43 -8.68
C LEU A 57 8.33 -12.13 -7.43
N ASP A 58 9.20 -13.06 -7.03
CA ASP A 58 10.08 -12.86 -5.87
C ASP A 58 11.08 -11.70 -6.07
N GLU A 59 11.68 -11.61 -7.26
CA GLU A 59 12.60 -10.52 -7.59
C GLU A 59 11.86 -9.18 -7.69
N VAL A 60 10.65 -9.17 -8.24
CA VAL A 60 9.77 -8.00 -8.30
C VAL A 60 9.42 -7.51 -6.89
N LEU A 61 8.98 -8.41 -6.02
CA LEU A 61 8.68 -8.09 -4.63
C LEU A 61 9.90 -7.51 -3.91
N ARG A 62 11.08 -8.10 -4.13
CA ARG A 62 12.34 -7.62 -3.57
C ARG A 62 12.65 -6.19 -4.02
N ARG A 63 12.40 -5.85 -5.28
CA ARG A 63 12.57 -4.49 -5.81
C ARG A 63 11.61 -3.49 -5.16
N PHE A 64 10.36 -3.87 -4.97
CA PHE A 64 9.40 -3.02 -4.27
C PHE A 64 9.79 -2.81 -2.80
N LYS A 65 10.22 -3.86 -2.08
CA LYS A 65 10.73 -3.72 -0.70
C LYS A 65 11.92 -2.77 -0.65
N ALA A 66 12.89 -2.92 -1.56
CA ALA A 66 14.03 -2.01 -1.65
C ALA A 66 13.61 -0.56 -1.99
N GLY A 67 12.58 -0.37 -2.80
CA GLY A 67 12.01 0.95 -3.10
C GLY A 67 11.35 1.60 -1.87
N LEU A 68 10.65 0.82 -1.05
CA LEU A 68 10.10 1.28 0.23
C LEU A 68 11.21 1.61 1.24
N GLU A 69 12.24 0.76 1.37
CA GLU A 69 13.41 1.07 2.21
C GLU A 69 14.10 2.37 1.75
N HIS A 70 14.21 2.57 0.43
CA HIS A 70 14.72 3.83 -0.12
C HIS A 70 13.83 5.01 0.28
N ALA A 71 12.50 4.86 0.20
CA ALA A 71 11.54 5.88 0.61
C ALA A 71 11.67 6.21 2.11
N ALA A 72 11.84 5.21 2.98
CA ALA A 72 12.00 5.41 4.42
C ALA A 72 13.18 6.34 4.76
N THR A 73 14.26 6.28 3.97
CA THR A 73 15.44 7.12 4.17
C THR A 73 15.38 8.50 3.50
N ARG A 74 14.46 8.70 2.55
CA ARG A 74 14.44 9.88 1.68
C ARG A 74 13.20 10.76 1.85
N CYS A 75 12.10 10.21 2.36
CA CYS A 75 10.84 10.92 2.54
C CYS A 75 10.71 11.37 4.00
N LEU A 76 10.21 12.59 4.22
CA LEU A 76 10.19 13.22 5.54
C LEU A 76 8.99 12.73 6.39
N ASP A 77 9.22 12.55 7.70
CA ASP A 77 8.21 12.35 8.76
C ASP A 77 7.23 11.18 8.59
N VAL A 78 7.62 10.11 7.87
CA VAL A 78 6.75 8.98 7.54
C VAL A 78 7.42 7.60 7.59
N GLU A 79 8.59 7.53 8.22
CA GLU A 79 9.39 6.31 8.36
C GLU A 79 8.59 5.16 9.01
N GLU A 80 7.80 5.46 10.06
CA GLU A 80 6.98 4.47 10.77
C GLU A 80 5.96 3.78 9.84
N ARG A 81 5.26 4.55 8.99
CA ARG A 81 4.26 4.00 8.06
C ARG A 81 4.87 3.11 6.98
N ILE A 82 6.06 3.48 6.54
CA ILE A 82 6.80 2.71 5.54
C ILE A 82 7.27 1.39 6.16
N TYR A 83 7.76 1.41 7.40
CA TYR A 83 8.13 0.17 8.10
C TYR A 83 6.93 -0.71 8.42
N ASP A 84 5.79 -0.15 8.85
CA ASP A 84 4.55 -0.93 9.05
C ASP A 84 4.18 -1.70 7.78
N THR A 85 4.27 -1.04 6.62
CA THR A 85 3.98 -1.66 5.31
C THR A 85 5.03 -2.72 4.94
N LEU A 86 6.32 -2.44 5.19
CA LEU A 86 7.40 -3.39 4.95
C LEU A 86 7.25 -4.66 5.82
N ASP A 87 6.90 -4.50 7.09
CA ASP A 87 6.67 -5.60 8.01
C ASP A 87 5.47 -6.45 7.58
N ALA A 88 4.38 -5.82 7.16
CA ALA A 88 3.23 -6.52 6.58
C ALA A 88 3.65 -7.35 5.34
N LEU A 89 4.40 -6.75 4.40
CA LEU A 89 4.91 -7.43 3.21
C LEU A 89 5.89 -8.57 3.55
N ASN A 90 6.66 -8.45 4.62
CA ASN A 90 7.60 -9.48 5.05
C ASN A 90 6.89 -10.67 5.71
N ASN A 91 5.82 -10.40 6.46
CA ASN A 91 5.01 -11.44 7.11
C ASN A 91 4.17 -12.21 6.10
N ASP A 92 3.52 -11.53 5.17
CA ASP A 92 2.59 -12.15 4.22
C ASP A 92 3.31 -12.77 3.01
N PHE A 93 4.46 -12.20 2.63
CA PHE A 93 5.28 -12.67 1.52
C PHE A 93 6.74 -12.84 1.94
N PRO A 94 7.07 -13.94 2.65
CA PRO A 94 8.44 -14.22 3.06
C PRO A 94 9.32 -14.46 1.82
N SER A 95 10.46 -13.76 1.76
CA SER A 95 11.37 -13.84 0.62
C SER A 95 11.95 -15.25 0.49
N ASN A 96 11.72 -15.91 -0.65
CA ASN A 96 12.40 -17.15 -0.99
C ASN A 96 13.82 -16.85 -1.49
N THR A 97 14.84 -17.39 -0.82
CA THR A 97 16.25 -17.22 -1.18
C THR A 97 16.67 -17.96 -2.47
N ASN A 98 15.78 -18.79 -3.02
CA ASN A 98 16.06 -19.62 -4.21
C ASN A 98 15.57 -19.00 -5.52
N SER A 99 15.15 -17.73 -5.54
CA SER A 99 14.70 -17.08 -6.77
C SER A 99 15.84 -17.01 -7.80
N THR A 100 15.60 -17.55 -8.99
CA THR A 100 16.46 -17.36 -10.15
C THR A 100 16.57 -15.88 -10.49
N ALA A 101 17.77 -15.46 -10.90
CA ALA A 101 18.00 -14.10 -11.38
C ALA A 101 17.06 -13.81 -12.57
N CYS A 102 16.17 -12.85 -12.40
CA CYS A 102 15.28 -12.40 -13.46
C CYS A 102 15.75 -11.05 -14.01
N THR A 103 15.77 -10.90 -15.33
CA THR A 103 15.97 -9.60 -15.98
C THR A 103 14.64 -8.86 -15.95
N LEU A 104 14.57 -7.79 -15.17
CA LEU A 104 13.40 -6.93 -15.08
C LEU A 104 13.64 -5.67 -15.89
N GLU A 105 12.71 -5.34 -16.78
CA GLU A 105 12.60 -3.98 -17.29
C GLU A 105 12.10 -3.08 -16.16
N THR A 106 12.76 -1.95 -15.98
CA THR A 106 12.45 -1.02 -14.91
C THR A 106 11.92 0.28 -15.48
N LYS A 107 10.93 0.85 -14.81
CA LYS A 107 10.38 2.18 -15.06
C LYS A 107 10.65 3.05 -13.85
N GLU A 108 10.68 4.36 -14.07
CA GLU A 108 10.79 5.36 -13.02
C GLU A 108 9.45 6.05 -12.84
N SER A 109 9.08 6.33 -11.60
CA SER A 109 7.89 7.12 -11.27
C SER A 109 8.05 7.89 -9.97
N GLU A 110 7.08 8.77 -9.71
CA GLU A 110 6.90 9.36 -8.40
C GLU A 110 6.43 8.31 -7.38
N PHE A 111 6.52 8.65 -6.10
CA PHE A 111 6.18 7.73 -5.00
C PHE A 111 4.73 7.23 -5.07
N LYS A 112 3.77 8.11 -5.41
CA LYS A 112 2.35 7.75 -5.49
C LYS A 112 2.12 6.62 -6.49
N ASP A 113 2.61 6.80 -7.71
CA ASP A 113 2.51 5.80 -8.77
C ASP A 113 3.27 4.51 -8.40
N PHE A 114 4.42 4.64 -7.73
CA PHE A 114 5.17 3.50 -7.23
C PHE A 114 4.33 2.64 -6.26
N VAL A 115 3.63 3.29 -5.31
CA VAL A 115 2.76 2.59 -4.36
C VAL A 115 1.54 1.98 -5.04
N GLU A 116 0.93 2.64 -6.02
CA GLU A 116 -0.19 2.07 -6.81
C GLU A 116 0.24 0.80 -7.57
N ASN A 117 1.46 0.79 -8.13
CA ASN A 117 2.02 -0.39 -8.80
C ASN A 117 2.33 -1.52 -7.80
N LEU A 118 2.81 -1.20 -6.61
CA LEU A 118 3.01 -2.17 -5.54
C LEU A 118 1.69 -2.79 -5.07
N GLU A 119 0.67 -1.97 -4.84
CA GLU A 119 -0.66 -2.45 -4.45
C GLU A 119 -1.23 -3.41 -5.49
N SER A 120 -1.16 -3.03 -6.78
CA SER A 120 -1.58 -3.87 -7.89
C SER A 120 -0.81 -5.20 -7.94
N PHE A 121 0.49 -5.15 -7.66
CA PHE A 121 1.34 -6.33 -7.61
C PHE A 121 0.98 -7.27 -6.44
N VAL A 122 0.69 -6.74 -5.26
CA VAL A 122 0.23 -7.54 -4.11
C VAL A 122 -1.12 -8.19 -4.38
N GLN A 123 -2.04 -7.48 -5.05
CA GLN A 123 -3.31 -8.07 -5.48
C GLN A 123 -3.09 -9.25 -6.44
N LEU A 124 -2.11 -9.16 -7.35
CA LEU A 124 -1.72 -10.26 -8.23
C LEU A 124 -1.16 -11.47 -7.43
N LEU A 125 -0.32 -11.24 -6.43
CA LEU A 125 0.21 -12.30 -5.56
C LEU A 125 -0.91 -13.02 -4.81
N ASN A 126 -1.85 -12.26 -4.23
CA ASN A 126 -3.00 -12.81 -3.52
C ASN A 126 -3.94 -13.60 -4.43
N ALA A 127 -4.14 -13.15 -5.67
CA ALA A 127 -4.93 -13.89 -6.65
C ALA A 127 -4.28 -15.23 -7.04
N LYS A 128 -2.94 -15.31 -7.01
CA LYS A 128 -2.20 -16.54 -7.29
C LYS A 128 -2.17 -17.51 -6.12
N SER A 129 -2.10 -17.03 -4.88
CA SER A 129 -2.10 -17.90 -3.69
C SER A 129 -3.46 -18.54 -3.40
N ALA A 130 -4.54 -18.01 -3.98
CA ALA A 130 -5.91 -18.53 -3.84
C ALA A 130 -6.26 -19.67 -4.82
N ASN A 131 -5.39 -19.98 -5.80
CA ASN A 131 -5.55 -21.06 -6.78
C ASN A 131 -4.57 -22.22 -6.52
#